data_AF-A0A1V5T7S6-F1
#
_entry.id   AF-A0A1V5T7S6-F1
#
_cell.length_a   1.000
_cell.length_b   1.000
_cell.length_c   1.000
_cell.angle_alpha   90.00
_cell.angle_beta   90.00
_cell.angle_gamma   90.00
#
_symmetry.space_group_name_H-M   'P 1'
#
loop_
_entity.id
_entity.type
_entity.pdbx_description
1 polymer ?
#
loop_
_entity_poly.entity_id
_entity_poly.type
_entity_poly.pdbx_seq_one_letter_code
_entity_poly.pdbx_strand_id
1 'polypeptide(L)'
;MPDITAAGPFSITTCQWNSLSERTRLEMLSLLRLDVRRAAEFCTLYFDRFDILHKVGHLLIDLFRGDAPRAGATEEYCANLFALKYLQYKNETEYLARLLEQINALLEIYGAAFDFDPRTYDPVFERYTRDVRTYGALHFLSLKKCTREVRDITTVIRCLTNGGITAPDSGIIPRRNLAGQALLDECLAFVFSLSGFMPEVELRYLTDFDIRSLGNLEDEQTGSIVNSQQEI
;
A
#
# COMPACT_ATOMS: atom_id res chain seq x y z
N MET A 1 -3.30 -12.98 23.98
CA MET A 1 -2.73 -12.24 22.84
C MET A 1 -2.35 -13.26 21.78
N PRO A 2 -2.64 -13.02 20.49
CA PRO A 2 -2.16 -13.90 19.42
C PRO A 2 -0.63 -14.02 19.51
N ASP A 3 -0.10 -15.19 19.18
CA ASP A 3 1.34 -15.43 19.16
C ASP A 3 1.94 -14.84 17.88
N ILE A 4 2.17 -13.52 17.90
CA ILE A 4 2.66 -12.74 16.77
C ILE A 4 4.13 -13.12 16.44
N THR A 5 4.82 -13.80 17.36
CA THR A 5 6.25 -14.14 17.25
C THR A 5 6.56 -15.23 16.21
N ALA A 6 5.54 -15.92 15.70
CA ALA A 6 5.67 -16.99 14.70
C ALA A 6 5.62 -16.50 13.23
N ALA A 7 5.38 -15.21 12.99
CA ALA A 7 5.41 -14.64 11.64
C ALA A 7 6.86 -14.30 11.26
N GLY A 8 7.43 -15.03 10.30
CA GLY A 8 8.77 -14.82 9.77
C GLY A 8 8.96 -13.46 9.10
N PRO A 9 10.15 -13.21 8.51
CA PRO A 9 10.47 -11.90 7.95
C PRO A 9 9.51 -11.54 6.82
N PHE A 10 8.97 -10.33 6.90
CA PHE A 10 8.08 -9.75 5.91
C PHE A 10 8.90 -9.13 4.77
N SER A 11 8.34 -9.09 3.57
CA SER A 11 8.94 -8.32 2.48
C SER A 11 7.93 -7.38 1.83
N ILE A 12 8.38 -6.16 1.55
CA ILE A 12 7.69 -5.15 0.78
C ILE A 12 8.46 -4.98 -0.52
N THR A 13 7.86 -5.39 -1.62
CA THR A 13 8.43 -5.18 -2.97
C THR A 13 7.87 -3.89 -3.56
N THR A 14 8.69 -2.98 -4.05
CA THR A 14 8.23 -1.78 -4.77
C THR A 14 9.17 -1.47 -5.93
N CYS A 15 9.03 -0.32 -6.59
CA CYS A 15 9.94 0.07 -7.66
C CYS A 15 10.40 1.53 -7.58
N GLN A 16 11.58 1.79 -8.13
CA GLN A 16 12.14 3.12 -8.28
C GLN A 16 12.37 3.39 -9.76
N TRP A 17 11.74 4.46 -10.27
CA TRP A 17 11.73 4.77 -11.71
C TRP A 17 13.12 4.72 -12.37
N ASN A 18 14.14 5.29 -11.70
CA ASN A 18 15.50 5.36 -12.23
C ASN A 18 16.25 4.02 -12.20
N SER A 19 15.78 3.06 -11.41
CA SER A 19 16.35 1.72 -11.25
C SER A 19 15.69 0.70 -12.19
N LEU A 20 14.62 1.09 -12.88
CA LEU A 20 13.89 0.22 -13.79
C LEU A 20 14.62 -0.01 -15.11
N SER A 21 14.51 -1.24 -15.61
CA SER A 21 14.88 -1.60 -16.98
C SER A 21 14.14 -0.73 -18.00
N GLU A 22 14.72 -0.54 -19.18
CA GLU A 22 14.06 0.18 -20.26
C GLU A 22 12.73 -0.49 -20.65
N ARG A 23 12.71 -1.83 -20.68
CA ARG A 23 11.52 -2.64 -20.94
C ARG A 23 10.40 -2.30 -19.95
N THR A 24 10.66 -2.37 -18.65
CA THR A 24 9.64 -2.09 -17.63
C THR A 24 9.20 -0.63 -17.68
N ARG A 25 10.10 0.33 -17.95
CA ARG A 25 9.69 1.73 -18.17
C ARG A 25 8.74 1.89 -19.35
N LEU A 26 8.97 1.21 -20.47
CA LEU A 26 8.08 1.23 -21.62
C LEU A 26 6.71 0.62 -21.30
N GLU A 27 6.68 -0.47 -20.55
CA GLU A 27 5.43 -1.08 -20.07
C GLU A 27 4.66 -0.14 -19.14
N MET A 28 5.33 0.51 -18.18
CA MET A 28 4.72 1.51 -17.30
C MET A 28 4.17 2.71 -18.09
N LEU A 29 4.90 3.21 -19.08
CA LEU A 29 4.41 4.29 -19.95
C LEU A 29 3.15 3.88 -20.71
N SER A 30 3.11 2.64 -21.22
CA SER A 30 1.92 2.08 -21.87
C SER A 30 0.73 1.94 -20.92
N LEU A 31 0.98 1.57 -19.66
CA LEU A 31 -0.04 1.44 -18.63
C LEU A 31 -0.61 2.80 -18.21
N LEU A 32 0.27 3.75 -17.90
CA LEU A 32 -0.09 5.07 -17.38
C LEU A 32 -0.62 5.99 -18.48
N ARG A 33 -0.20 5.78 -19.74
CA ARG A 33 -0.49 6.65 -20.89
C ARG A 33 -0.13 8.12 -20.64
N LEU A 34 0.94 8.34 -19.88
CA LEU A 34 1.50 9.66 -19.57
C LEU A 34 2.79 9.88 -20.37
N ASP A 35 3.22 11.14 -20.49
CA ASP A 35 4.57 11.44 -20.96
C ASP A 35 5.62 10.98 -19.94
N VAL A 36 6.87 10.84 -20.40
CA VAL A 36 7.99 10.31 -19.59
C VAL A 36 8.18 11.08 -18.28
N ARG A 37 8.08 12.41 -18.31
CA ARG A 37 8.31 13.25 -17.13
C ARG A 37 7.20 13.02 -16.10
N ARG A 38 5.94 13.01 -16.54
CA ARG A 38 4.79 12.76 -15.66
C ARG A 38 4.75 11.33 -15.12
N ALA A 39 5.12 10.34 -15.93
CA ALA A 39 5.23 8.96 -15.49
C ALA A 39 6.31 8.80 -14.41
N ALA A 40 7.49 9.40 -14.62
CA ALA A 40 8.57 9.40 -13.64
C ALA A 40 8.14 10.06 -12.31
N GLU A 41 7.46 11.20 -12.39
CA GLU A 41 6.92 11.90 -11.23
C GLU A 41 5.89 11.04 -10.49
N PHE A 42 4.88 10.49 -11.20
CA PHE A 42 3.89 9.60 -10.59
C PHE A 42 4.55 8.41 -9.91
N CYS A 43 5.49 7.73 -10.57
CA CYS A 43 6.15 6.56 -10.00
C CYS A 43 6.95 6.91 -8.74
N THR A 44 7.60 8.07 -8.74
CA THR A 44 8.32 8.58 -7.56
C THR A 44 7.36 8.91 -6.42
N LEU A 45 6.23 9.55 -6.72
CA LEU A 45 5.24 9.89 -5.70
C LEU A 45 4.55 8.64 -5.14
N TYR A 46 4.20 7.69 -6.00
CA TYR A 46 3.42 6.53 -5.63
C TYR A 46 4.28 5.39 -5.06
N PHE A 47 5.22 4.83 -5.83
CA PHE A 47 5.94 3.61 -5.43
C PHE A 47 6.98 3.85 -4.34
N ASP A 48 7.74 4.95 -4.40
CA ASP A 48 8.82 5.22 -3.44
C ASP A 48 8.31 5.73 -2.08
N ARG A 49 7.00 6.00 -1.96
CA ARG A 49 6.40 6.60 -0.75
C ARG A 49 5.03 6.00 -0.39
N PHE A 50 4.01 6.20 -1.22
CA PHE A 50 2.64 5.80 -0.88
C PHE A 50 2.47 4.28 -0.79
N ASP A 51 2.97 3.55 -1.79
CA ASP A 51 2.89 2.09 -1.90
C ASP A 51 3.53 1.38 -0.70
N ILE A 52 4.67 1.87 -0.23
CA ILE A 52 5.34 1.36 0.97
C ILE A 52 4.40 1.44 2.18
N LEU A 53 3.77 2.59 2.41
CA LEU A 53 2.86 2.80 3.53
C LEU A 53 1.57 2.00 3.37
N HIS A 54 1.07 1.89 2.15
CA HIS A 54 -0.08 1.04 1.84
C HIS A 54 0.21 -0.43 2.20
N LYS A 55 1.41 -0.93 1.87
CA LYS A 55 1.85 -2.28 2.23
C LYS A 55 2.06 -2.48 3.73
N VAL A 56 2.48 -1.44 4.45
CA VAL A 56 2.44 -1.45 5.94
C VAL A 56 0.99 -1.54 6.45
N GLY A 57 0.03 -0.92 5.78
CA GLY A 57 -1.40 -1.09 6.07
C GLY A 57 -1.85 -2.54 5.94
N HIS A 58 -1.46 -3.22 4.86
CA HIS A 58 -1.71 -4.66 4.69
C HIS A 58 -1.02 -5.52 5.75
N LEU A 59 0.22 -5.19 6.11
CA LEU A 59 0.93 -5.84 7.21
C LEU A 59 0.12 -5.76 8.52
N LEU A 60 -0.45 -4.59 8.84
CA LEU A 60 -1.30 -4.42 10.02
C LEU A 60 -2.57 -5.25 9.97
N ILE A 61 -3.20 -5.36 8.80
CA ILE A 61 -4.39 -6.20 8.62
C ILE A 61 -4.00 -7.66 8.87
N ASP A 62 -2.95 -8.14 8.21
CA ASP A 62 -2.56 -9.54 8.24
C ASP A 62 -2.16 -10.03 9.62
N LEU A 63 -1.40 -9.22 10.36
CA LEU A 63 -0.96 -9.52 11.72
C LEU A 63 -2.10 -9.63 12.72
N PHE A 64 -3.23 -8.94 12.48
CA PHE A 64 -4.32 -8.78 13.46
C PHE A 64 -5.69 -9.28 12.97
N ARG A 65 -5.76 -9.86 11.76
CA ARG A 65 -6.98 -10.43 11.16
C ARG A 65 -7.53 -11.64 11.94
N GLY A 66 -6.65 -12.44 12.56
CA GLY A 66 -7.04 -13.73 13.12
C GLY A 66 -7.62 -14.66 12.05
N ASP A 67 -8.76 -15.31 12.36
CA ASP A 67 -9.44 -16.24 11.46
C ASP A 67 -10.47 -15.58 10.52
N ALA A 68 -10.55 -14.24 10.51
CA ALA A 68 -11.50 -13.55 9.64
C ALA A 68 -11.17 -13.80 8.15
N PRO A 69 -12.18 -14.05 7.30
CA PRO A 69 -11.95 -14.26 5.87
C PRO A 69 -11.42 -12.99 5.22
N ARG A 70 -10.68 -13.16 4.10
CA ARG A 70 -10.21 -12.05 3.28
C ARG A 70 -11.38 -11.22 2.75
N ALA A 71 -11.26 -9.91 2.83
CA ALA A 71 -12.21 -8.95 2.26
C ALA A 71 -11.45 -7.98 1.36
N GLY A 72 -11.06 -8.43 0.16
CA GLY A 72 -10.03 -7.76 -0.64
C GLY A 72 -10.25 -6.27 -0.90
N ALA A 73 -11.46 -5.84 -1.29
CA ALA A 73 -11.74 -4.42 -1.53
C ALA A 73 -11.77 -3.60 -0.24
N THR A 74 -12.29 -4.19 0.85
CA THR A 74 -12.25 -3.60 2.19
C THR A 74 -10.82 -3.48 2.72
N GLU A 75 -9.97 -4.49 2.50
CA GLU A 75 -8.57 -4.50 2.91
C GLU A 75 -7.77 -3.44 2.14
N GLU A 76 -7.94 -3.34 0.82
CA GLU A 76 -7.36 -2.26 0.00
C GLU A 76 -7.76 -0.86 0.48
N TYR A 77 -9.05 -0.69 0.82
CA TYR A 77 -9.55 0.57 1.39
C TYR A 77 -8.90 0.88 2.74
N CYS A 78 -8.82 -0.10 3.63
CA CYS A 78 -8.22 0.06 4.96
C CYS A 78 -6.72 0.37 4.87
N ALA A 79 -5.99 -0.31 3.99
CA ALA A 79 -4.58 -0.07 3.73
C ALA A 79 -4.32 1.33 3.12
N ASN A 80 -5.15 1.75 2.16
CA ASN A 80 -5.12 3.12 1.63
C ASN A 80 -5.43 4.17 2.68
N LEU A 81 -6.42 3.90 3.53
CA LEU A 81 -6.80 4.80 4.60
C LEU A 81 -5.66 4.97 5.60
N PHE A 82 -5.00 3.88 5.98
CA PHE A 82 -3.80 3.94 6.83
C PHE A 82 -2.71 4.83 6.22
N ALA A 83 -2.31 4.54 4.98
CA ALA A 83 -1.24 5.27 4.29
C ALA A 83 -1.55 6.78 4.22
N LEU A 84 -2.76 7.13 3.77
CA LEU A 84 -3.23 8.50 3.70
C LEU A 84 -3.18 9.20 5.06
N LYS A 85 -3.68 8.53 6.11
CA LYS A 85 -3.80 9.10 7.45
C LYS A 85 -2.46 9.28 8.12
N TYR A 86 -1.51 8.38 7.87
CA TYR A 86 -0.13 8.54 8.32
C TYR A 86 0.53 9.76 7.66
N LEU A 87 0.38 9.93 6.34
CA LEU A 87 0.89 11.10 5.62
C LEU A 87 0.23 12.42 6.06
N GLN A 88 -1.07 12.39 6.39
CA GLN A 88 -1.76 13.54 6.99
C GLN A 88 -1.19 13.87 8.37
N TYR A 89 -0.96 12.86 9.21
CA TYR A 89 -0.32 13.04 10.53
C TYR A 89 1.10 13.64 10.41
N LYS A 90 1.87 13.24 9.39
CA LYS A 90 3.17 13.82 9.04
C LYS A 90 3.11 15.26 8.50
N ASN A 91 1.92 15.80 8.25
CA ASN A 91 1.71 17.08 7.57
C ASN A 91 2.34 17.14 6.17
N GLU A 92 2.24 16.07 5.39
CA GLU A 92 2.73 15.95 4.01
C GLU A 92 1.71 16.51 2.99
N THR A 93 1.14 17.69 3.27
CA THR A 93 0.00 18.25 2.52
C THR A 93 0.30 18.49 1.05
N GLU A 94 1.47 19.06 0.74
CA GLU A 94 1.88 19.33 -0.65
C GLU A 94 2.10 18.04 -1.44
N TYR A 95 2.76 17.06 -0.82
CA TYR A 95 2.97 15.74 -1.41
C TYR A 95 1.64 15.04 -1.72
N LEU A 96 0.70 15.03 -0.77
CA LEU A 96 -0.62 14.44 -0.96
C LEU A 96 -1.41 15.14 -2.07
N ALA A 97 -1.35 16.47 -2.15
CA ALA A 97 -2.00 17.23 -3.22
C ALA A 97 -1.47 16.83 -4.60
N ARG A 98 -0.14 16.74 -4.76
CA ARG A 98 0.50 16.33 -6.02
C ARG A 98 0.18 14.87 -6.39
N LEU A 99 0.20 13.96 -5.42
CA LEU A 99 -0.18 12.56 -5.66
C LEU A 99 -1.63 12.46 -6.14
N LEU A 100 -2.56 13.12 -5.45
CA LEU A 100 -3.98 13.11 -5.80
C LEU A 100 -4.25 13.75 -7.16
N GLU A 101 -3.51 14.78 -7.55
CA GLU A 101 -3.57 15.36 -8.90
C GLU A 101 -3.20 14.33 -9.98
N GLN A 102 -2.07 13.62 -9.83
CA GLN A 102 -1.67 12.58 -10.78
C GLN A 102 -2.67 11.43 -10.82
N ILE A 103 -3.22 11.03 -9.68
CA ILE A 103 -4.25 9.99 -9.59
C ILE A 103 -5.54 10.41 -10.29
N ASN A 104 -5.99 11.66 -10.12
CA ASN A 104 -7.16 12.16 -10.82
C ASN A 104 -6.96 12.12 -12.34
N ALA A 105 -5.79 12.53 -12.83
CA ALA A 105 -5.47 12.44 -14.26
C ALA A 105 -5.47 11.00 -14.78
N LEU A 106 -4.94 10.04 -14.00
CA LEU A 106 -4.97 8.62 -14.37
C LEU A 106 -6.40 8.06 -14.42
N LEU A 107 -7.25 8.42 -13.46
CA LEU A 107 -8.66 8.02 -13.46
C LEU A 107 -9.42 8.54 -14.68
N GLU A 108 -9.14 9.78 -15.11
CA GLU A 108 -9.69 10.34 -16.35
C GLU A 108 -9.22 9.56 -17.58
N ILE A 109 -7.92 9.24 -17.65
CA ILE A 109 -7.32 8.42 -18.73
C ILE A 109 -7.94 7.02 -18.78
N TYR A 110 -8.24 6.43 -17.63
CA TYR A 110 -8.86 5.11 -17.52
C TYR A 110 -10.37 5.14 -17.76
N GLY A 111 -10.99 6.32 -17.83
CA GLY A 111 -12.45 6.45 -17.92
C GLY A 111 -13.17 5.94 -16.67
N ALA A 112 -12.49 5.95 -15.52
CA ALA A 112 -12.97 5.38 -14.27
C ALA A 112 -13.64 6.47 -13.41
N ALA A 113 -14.97 6.51 -13.45
CA ALA A 113 -15.77 7.44 -12.65
C ALA A 113 -16.99 6.73 -12.07
N PHE A 114 -16.78 6.04 -10.94
CA PHE A 114 -17.87 5.45 -10.16
C PHE A 114 -17.68 5.71 -8.67
N ASP A 115 -18.75 5.61 -7.89
CA ASP A 115 -18.68 5.70 -6.43
C ASP A 115 -18.21 4.36 -5.87
N PHE A 116 -17.00 4.34 -5.32
CA PHE A 116 -16.42 3.14 -4.75
C PHE A 116 -17.08 2.83 -3.39
N ASP A 117 -17.64 1.63 -3.23
CA ASP A 117 -18.06 1.09 -1.93
C ASP A 117 -17.39 -0.28 -1.72
N PRO A 118 -16.42 -0.40 -0.79
CA PRO A 118 -15.65 -1.64 -0.62
C PRO A 118 -16.54 -2.87 -0.39
N ARG A 119 -17.65 -2.72 0.34
CA ARG A 119 -18.55 -3.85 0.65
C ARG A 119 -19.27 -4.40 -0.59
N THR A 120 -19.49 -3.54 -1.59
CA THR A 120 -20.09 -3.92 -2.87
C THR A 120 -19.07 -4.63 -3.76
N TYR A 121 -17.79 -4.29 -3.63
CA TYR A 121 -16.71 -4.85 -4.45
C TYR A 121 -16.07 -6.12 -3.87
N ASP A 122 -16.14 -6.37 -2.55
CA ASP A 122 -15.57 -7.57 -1.94
C ASP A 122 -15.98 -8.90 -2.63
N PRO A 123 -17.28 -9.15 -2.95
CA PRO A 123 -17.68 -10.42 -3.58
C PRO A 123 -17.16 -10.64 -5.00
N VAL A 124 -16.62 -9.60 -5.63
CA VAL A 124 -16.18 -9.59 -7.04
C VAL A 124 -14.74 -9.12 -7.18
N PHE A 125 -14.03 -8.91 -6.07
CA PHE A 125 -12.70 -8.30 -6.04
C PHE A 125 -11.68 -9.09 -6.87
N GLU A 126 -11.66 -10.42 -6.73
CA GLU A 126 -10.78 -11.32 -7.51
C GLU A 126 -10.95 -11.20 -9.02
N ARG A 127 -12.11 -10.73 -9.51
CA ARG A 127 -12.32 -10.50 -10.94
C ARG A 127 -11.64 -9.22 -11.39
N TYR A 128 -11.57 -8.22 -10.51
CA TYR A 128 -10.99 -6.92 -10.77
C TYR A 128 -9.46 -6.91 -10.63
N THR A 129 -8.87 -7.81 -9.83
CA THR A 129 -7.42 -7.95 -9.66
C THR A 129 -6.72 -8.52 -10.90
N ARG A 130 -7.45 -9.23 -11.78
CA ARG A 130 -6.91 -9.85 -13.01
C ARG A 130 -6.45 -8.87 -14.08
N ASP A 131 -6.97 -7.64 -14.08
CA ASP A 131 -6.57 -6.60 -15.01
C ASP A 131 -5.96 -5.43 -14.27
N VAL A 132 -4.69 -5.15 -14.54
CA VAL A 132 -3.90 -4.13 -13.83
C VAL A 132 -4.50 -2.72 -13.94
N ARG A 133 -5.14 -2.37 -15.07
CA ARG A 133 -5.77 -1.05 -15.23
C ARG A 133 -7.02 -0.95 -14.39
N THR A 134 -7.82 -2.00 -14.38
CA THR A 134 -9.06 -2.08 -13.61
C THR A 134 -8.76 -2.12 -12.12
N TYR A 135 -7.77 -2.90 -11.70
CA TYR A 135 -7.26 -2.90 -10.34
C TYR A 135 -6.74 -1.52 -9.93
N GLY A 136 -5.87 -0.91 -10.75
CA GLY A 136 -5.35 0.44 -10.51
C GLY A 136 -6.47 1.49 -10.38
N ALA A 137 -7.48 1.44 -11.25
CA ALA A 137 -8.64 2.31 -11.17
C ALA A 137 -9.43 2.13 -9.86
N LEU A 138 -9.67 0.88 -9.46
CA LEU A 138 -10.35 0.55 -8.20
C LEU A 138 -9.56 1.06 -7.00
N HIS A 139 -8.25 0.81 -6.97
CA HIS A 139 -7.35 1.27 -5.93
C HIS A 139 -7.32 2.81 -5.83
N PHE A 140 -7.24 3.52 -6.95
CA PHE A 140 -7.26 4.98 -7.00
C PHE A 140 -8.61 5.58 -6.57
N LEU A 141 -9.72 4.97 -6.94
CA LEU A 141 -11.04 5.39 -6.47
C LEU A 141 -11.22 5.13 -4.97
N SER A 142 -10.67 4.01 -4.46
CA SER A 142 -10.60 3.71 -3.04
C SER A 142 -9.81 4.79 -2.27
N LEU A 143 -8.64 5.19 -2.76
CA LEU A 143 -7.87 6.28 -2.17
C LEU A 143 -8.63 7.62 -2.19
N LYS A 144 -9.32 7.95 -3.30
CA LYS A 144 -10.19 9.14 -3.33
C LYS A 144 -11.29 9.08 -2.28
N LYS A 145 -11.91 7.91 -2.06
CA LYS A 145 -12.89 7.73 -0.97
C LYS A 145 -12.27 8.01 0.39
N CYS A 146 -11.05 7.54 0.64
CA CYS A 146 -10.33 7.76 1.91
C CYS A 146 -10.14 9.25 2.24
N THR A 147 -10.05 10.14 1.24
CA THR A 147 -9.91 11.61 1.48
C THR A 147 -11.10 12.23 2.21
N ARG A 148 -12.27 11.59 2.18
CA ARG A 148 -13.49 12.03 2.88
C ARG A 148 -13.58 11.51 4.30
N GLU A 149 -12.67 10.62 4.70
CA GLU A 149 -12.70 10.00 6.01
C GLU A 149 -12.22 10.98 7.10
N VAL A 150 -12.96 11.07 8.20
CA VAL A 150 -12.70 12.03 9.29
C VAL A 150 -11.90 11.44 10.44
N ARG A 151 -11.87 10.10 10.57
CA ARG A 151 -11.06 9.40 11.58
C ARG A 151 -9.60 9.83 11.52
N ASP A 152 -8.95 9.91 12.68
CA ASP A 152 -7.51 10.15 12.81
C ASP A 152 -6.69 8.85 12.66
N ILE A 153 -5.37 8.99 12.57
CA ILE A 153 -4.47 7.84 12.40
C ILE A 153 -4.56 6.84 13.56
N THR A 154 -4.73 7.32 14.80
CA THR A 154 -4.86 6.47 15.99
C THR A 154 -6.12 5.60 15.91
N THR A 155 -7.25 6.20 15.55
CA THR A 155 -8.51 5.48 15.37
C THR A 155 -8.41 4.47 14.23
N VAL A 156 -7.75 4.84 13.13
CA VAL A 156 -7.54 3.95 11.99
C VAL A 156 -6.68 2.75 12.36
N ILE A 157 -5.53 2.94 13.01
CA ILE A 157 -4.66 1.86 13.49
C ILE A 157 -5.43 0.93 14.44
N ARG A 158 -6.17 1.50 15.39
CA ARG A 158 -6.97 0.69 16.34
C ARG A 158 -8.03 -0.14 15.63
N CYS A 159 -8.67 0.39 14.59
CA CYS A 159 -9.63 -0.37 13.78
C CYS A 159 -8.96 -1.48 12.97
N LEU A 160 -7.85 -1.18 12.27
CA LEU A 160 -7.08 -2.15 11.47
C LEU A 160 -6.58 -3.33 12.30
N THR A 161 -6.17 -3.05 13.54
CA THR A 161 -5.57 -4.04 14.43
C THR A 161 -6.57 -4.73 15.36
N ASN A 162 -7.88 -4.53 15.16
CA ASN A 162 -8.93 -5.03 16.04
C ASN A 162 -8.69 -4.69 17.53
N GLY A 163 -8.11 -3.51 17.80
CA GLY A 163 -7.73 -3.06 19.14
C GLY A 163 -6.42 -3.61 19.67
N GLY A 164 -5.69 -4.42 18.89
CA GLY A 164 -4.38 -4.96 19.25
C GLY A 164 -3.32 -3.89 19.45
N ILE A 165 -3.39 -2.79 18.69
CA ILE A 165 -2.61 -1.57 18.91
C ILE A 165 -3.58 -0.45 19.30
N THR A 166 -3.54 -0.05 20.56
CA THR A 166 -4.47 0.95 21.12
C THR A 166 -4.07 2.38 20.79
N ALA A 167 -2.77 2.65 20.70
CA ALA A 167 -2.19 3.91 20.28
C ALA A 167 -0.81 3.70 19.62
N PRO A 168 -0.47 4.46 18.58
CA PRO A 168 0.88 4.52 18.07
C PRO A 168 1.81 5.27 19.03
N ASP A 169 3.11 5.20 18.78
CA ASP A 169 4.12 5.90 19.57
C ASP A 169 4.20 7.38 19.21
N SER A 170 3.51 8.19 19.99
CA SER A 170 3.55 9.65 19.89
C SER A 170 4.94 10.27 20.20
N GLY A 171 5.88 9.52 20.76
CA GLY A 171 7.26 9.96 20.97
C GLY A 171 8.07 10.00 19.68
N ILE A 172 7.63 9.30 18.63
CA ILE A 172 8.25 9.33 17.30
C ILE A 172 7.71 10.53 16.54
N ILE A 173 8.54 11.57 16.45
CA ILE A 173 8.24 12.80 15.71
C ILE A 173 8.48 12.53 14.21
N PRO A 174 7.44 12.53 13.37
CA PRO A 174 7.63 12.13 11.99
C PRO A 174 8.42 13.15 11.17
N ARG A 175 9.38 12.68 10.38
CA ARG A 175 10.16 13.54 9.49
C ARG A 175 9.49 13.68 8.14
N ARG A 176 9.51 14.90 7.58
CA ARG A 176 8.97 15.17 6.25
C ARG A 176 9.91 14.66 5.16
N ASN A 177 9.33 14.37 3.99
CA ASN A 177 10.02 13.97 2.76
C ASN A 177 10.86 12.69 2.88
N LEU A 178 10.49 11.79 3.80
CA LEU A 178 11.06 10.45 3.79
C LEU A 178 10.48 9.62 2.64
N ALA A 179 11.34 8.75 2.11
CA ALA A 179 11.03 7.76 1.09
C ALA A 179 11.80 6.47 1.38
N GLY A 180 11.41 5.39 0.72
CA GLY A 180 12.11 4.12 0.79
C GLY A 180 12.28 3.55 2.20
N GLN A 181 13.46 2.99 2.48
CA GLN A 181 13.74 2.31 3.76
C GLN A 181 13.57 3.25 4.96
N ALA A 182 14.03 4.50 4.86
CA ALA A 182 13.90 5.45 5.95
C ALA A 182 12.43 5.77 6.29
N LEU A 183 11.55 5.79 5.28
CA LEU A 183 10.10 5.94 5.49
C LEU A 183 9.51 4.69 6.14
N LEU A 184 9.90 3.51 5.68
CA LEU A 184 9.48 2.23 6.24
C LEU A 184 9.86 2.12 7.72
N ASP A 185 11.13 2.34 8.05
CA ASP A 185 11.66 2.25 9.42
C ASP A 185 10.91 3.20 10.37
N GLU A 186 10.70 4.46 9.96
CA GLU A 186 9.97 5.42 10.78
C GLU A 186 8.51 5.02 10.98
N CYS A 187 7.85 4.51 9.93
CA CYS A 187 6.46 4.05 10.00
C CYS A 187 6.32 2.84 10.93
N LEU A 188 7.19 1.84 10.80
CA LEU A 188 7.19 0.65 11.66
C LEU A 188 7.44 1.04 13.12
N ALA A 189 8.44 1.90 13.36
CA ALA A 189 8.70 2.41 14.69
C ALA A 189 7.47 3.12 15.27
N PHE A 190 6.85 4.04 14.51
CA PHE A 190 5.65 4.77 14.92
C PHE A 190 4.49 3.84 15.30
N VAL A 191 4.28 2.75 14.56
CA VAL A 191 3.13 1.87 14.81
C VAL A 191 3.41 0.84 15.90
N PHE A 192 4.61 0.24 15.91
CA PHE A 192 4.87 -0.99 16.65
C PHE A 192 5.71 -0.84 17.92
N SER A 193 6.44 0.27 18.14
CA SER A 193 7.39 0.38 19.26
C SER A 193 6.75 0.18 20.64
N LEU A 194 5.46 0.50 20.80
CA LEU A 194 4.70 0.31 22.03
C LEU A 194 3.91 -1.01 22.10
N SER A 195 3.91 -1.81 21.03
CA SER A 195 3.12 -3.04 20.94
C SER A 195 3.81 -4.29 21.53
N GLY A 196 5.05 -4.16 22.01
CA GLY A 196 5.84 -5.29 22.53
C GLY A 196 6.33 -6.27 21.45
N PHE A 197 6.09 -5.95 20.18
CA PHE A 197 6.52 -6.68 19.00
C PHE A 197 6.95 -5.68 17.92
N MET A 198 8.02 -5.99 17.18
CA MET A 198 8.47 -5.19 16.05
C MET A 198 8.68 -6.15 14.86
N PRO A 199 7.88 -6.05 13.78
CA PRO A 199 8.06 -6.93 12.63
C PRO A 199 9.36 -6.62 11.89
N GLU A 200 10.09 -7.66 11.50
CA GLU A 200 11.22 -7.53 10.57
C GLU A 200 10.68 -7.42 9.15
N VAL A 201 10.90 -6.28 8.49
CA VAL A 201 10.39 -6.02 7.13
C VAL A 201 11.53 -5.62 6.20
N GLU A 202 11.73 -6.40 5.15
CA GLU A 202 12.71 -6.10 4.09
C GLU A 202 12.06 -5.31 2.94
N LEU A 203 12.63 -4.17 2.57
CA LEU A 203 12.21 -3.41 1.39
C LEU A 203 13.04 -3.83 0.17
N ARG A 204 12.37 -4.36 -0.86
CA ARG A 204 13.01 -4.82 -2.12
C ARG A 204 12.56 -3.96 -3.28
N TYR A 205 13.51 -3.40 -4.03
CA TYR A 205 13.21 -2.67 -5.26
C TYR A 205 13.34 -3.58 -6.47
N LEU A 206 12.23 -3.75 -7.18
CA LEU A 206 12.21 -4.46 -8.45
C LEU A 206 12.83 -3.57 -9.54
N THR A 207 13.74 -4.16 -10.31
CA THR A 207 14.38 -3.53 -11.46
C THR A 207 13.75 -3.97 -12.78
N ASP A 208 13.17 -5.17 -12.83
CA ASP A 208 12.51 -5.73 -14.00
C ASP A 208 11.31 -6.59 -13.57
N PHE A 209 10.17 -6.40 -14.23
CA PHE A 209 8.95 -7.20 -14.04
C PHE A 209 8.02 -7.04 -15.25
N ASP A 210 7.17 -8.04 -15.50
CA ASP A 210 6.12 -7.95 -16.52
C ASP A 210 4.82 -7.45 -15.87
N ILE A 211 4.35 -6.29 -16.31
CA ILE A 211 3.10 -5.71 -15.80
C ILE A 211 1.89 -6.62 -16.11
N ARG A 212 1.98 -7.47 -17.14
CA ARG A 212 0.92 -8.42 -17.54
C ARG A 212 0.92 -9.68 -16.70
N SER A 213 2.02 -10.03 -16.04
CA SER A 213 2.04 -11.16 -15.09
C SER A 213 1.51 -10.75 -13.71
N LEU A 214 1.40 -9.46 -13.41
CA LEU A 214 0.84 -8.97 -12.14
C LEU A 214 -0.63 -9.35 -11.93
N GLY A 215 -1.40 -9.63 -13.00
CA GLY A 215 -2.78 -10.15 -12.92
C GLY A 215 -2.89 -11.65 -12.62
N ASN A 216 -1.77 -12.37 -12.62
CA ASN A 216 -1.67 -13.81 -12.37
C ASN A 216 -0.79 -14.16 -11.13
N LEU A 217 -0.30 -13.16 -10.39
CA LEU A 217 0.57 -13.40 -9.23
C LEU A 217 -0.15 -13.94 -7.99
N GLU A 218 -1.49 -14.06 -8.01
CA GLU A 218 -2.22 -14.74 -6.93
C GLU A 218 -2.22 -16.27 -7.07
N ASP A 219 -1.89 -16.83 -8.25
CA ASP A 219 -1.94 -18.29 -8.48
C ASP A 219 -0.62 -19.03 -8.13
N GLU A 220 0.46 -18.32 -7.77
CA GLU A 220 1.69 -18.93 -7.21
C GLU A 220 2.07 -18.41 -5.82
N GLN A 221 1.27 -17.52 -5.22
CA GLN A 221 1.49 -17.02 -3.86
C GLN A 221 0.19 -16.97 -3.05
N THR A 222 -0.24 -18.15 -2.57
CA THR A 222 -0.85 -18.30 -1.24
C THR A 222 0.16 -17.90 -0.15
N GLY A 223 0.59 -16.64 -0.19
CA GLY A 223 1.73 -16.13 0.55
C GLY A 223 1.72 -14.60 0.62
N SER A 224 0.59 -14.02 1.04
CA SER A 224 0.72 -12.78 1.82
C SER A 224 1.58 -13.16 3.03
N ILE A 225 2.82 -12.68 3.05
CA ILE A 225 3.87 -13.05 4.01
C ILE A 225 4.39 -14.48 3.76
N VAL A 226 5.31 -14.64 2.81
CA VAL A 226 6.09 -15.88 2.71
C VAL A 226 7.01 -15.97 3.92
N ASN A 227 6.57 -16.77 4.88
CA ASN A 227 7.38 -17.33 5.96
C ASN A 227 8.60 -18.00 5.32
N SER A 228 9.80 -17.41 5.47
CA SER A 228 11.03 -18.03 4.97
C SER A 228 11.53 -19.09 5.97
N GLN A 229 10.90 -20.26 5.93
CA GLN A 229 11.41 -21.57 6.34
C GLN A 229 10.82 -22.52 5.28
N GLN A 230 11.51 -23.39 4.53
CA GLN A 230 12.78 -24.12 4.54
C GLN A 230 12.98 -24.52 3.04
N GLU A 231 14.12 -24.90 2.48
CA GLU A 231 15.03 -25.97 2.90
C GLU A 231 16.29 -26.02 1.99
N ILE A 232 17.21 -26.87 2.42
CA ILE A 232 18.52 -27.26 1.88
C ILE A 232 18.47 -27.78 0.43
#